data_AF-A0A6H9WF28-F1
#
_entry.id   AF-A0A6H9WF28-F1
#
_cell.length_a   1.000
_cell.length_b   1.000
_cell.length_c   1.000
_cell.angle_alpha   90.00
_cell.angle_beta   90.00
_cell.angle_gamma   90.00
#
_symmetry.space_group_name_H-M   'P 1'
#
loop_
_entity.id
_entity.type
_entity.pdbx_description
1 polymer ?
#
loop_
_entity_poly.entity_id
_entity_poly.type
_entity_poly.pdbx_seq_one_letter_code
_entity_poly.pdbx_strand_id
1 'polypeptide(L)'
;MLDDREVDVRAIPEAQRHALVLAAFDRLDIGQAILLTDDHEPRQLWEEFDRELPGSFTWNSLGETSAGAWQARIVRRTRRPLPRLVADTSALLGALDIDRGGSVWQLNPASRDLDANIIALPPGDTIATHDGPDLDVLILVLTGTGTVGTENGEIPLTPGALLWLPAGSQRRIEAGDDGLRYFSVHHRKPTLTISPLPPRTER
;
A
#
# COMPACT_ATOMS: atom_id res chain seq x y z
N MET A 1 -0.92 19.34 -31.26
CA MET A 1 -0.35 18.28 -30.42
C MET A 1 0.23 18.97 -29.20
N LEU A 2 -0.07 18.52 -27.99
CA LEU A 2 0.60 19.06 -26.80
C LEU A 2 2.04 18.53 -26.85
N ASP A 3 3.02 19.42 -26.73
CA ASP A 3 4.42 19.01 -26.67
C ASP A 3 4.63 18.12 -25.43
N ASP A 4 5.37 17.03 -25.62
CA ASP A 4 5.70 16.12 -24.53
C ASP A 4 6.67 16.82 -23.58
N ARG A 5 6.44 16.64 -22.28
CA ARG A 5 7.36 17.15 -21.27
C ARG A 5 8.59 16.25 -21.19
N GLU A 6 9.75 16.77 -21.57
CA GLU A 6 11.00 16.03 -21.45
C GLU A 6 11.43 15.87 -19.99
N VAL A 7 11.81 14.65 -19.61
CA VAL A 7 12.38 14.31 -18.30
C VAL A 7 13.58 13.41 -18.54
N ASP A 8 14.79 13.97 -18.40
CA ASP A 8 16.05 13.23 -18.48
C ASP A 8 16.57 12.93 -17.07
N VAL A 9 16.72 11.65 -16.74
CA VAL A 9 17.16 11.19 -15.42
C VAL A 9 18.59 10.66 -15.39
N ARG A 10 19.32 10.68 -16.51
CA ARG A 10 20.67 10.09 -16.63
C ARG A 10 21.68 10.71 -15.65
N ALA A 11 21.55 12.01 -15.38
CA ALA A 11 22.39 12.73 -14.43
C ALA A 11 21.83 12.74 -13.00
N ILE A 12 20.66 12.13 -12.76
CA ILE A 12 19.99 12.11 -11.45
C ILE A 12 20.43 10.86 -10.68
N PRO A 13 20.75 10.97 -9.37
CA PRO A 13 21.05 9.81 -8.54
C PRO A 13 19.91 8.79 -8.59
N GLU A 14 20.24 7.50 -8.75
CA GLU A 14 19.27 6.41 -8.94
C GLU A 14 18.11 6.45 -7.93
N ALA A 15 18.43 6.62 -6.64
CA ALA A 15 17.44 6.69 -5.55
C ALA A 15 16.42 7.84 -5.66
N GLN A 16 16.68 8.84 -6.51
CA GLN A 16 15.81 10.01 -6.71
C GLN A 16 15.05 9.98 -8.03
N ARG A 17 15.44 9.13 -8.98
CA ARG A 17 14.89 9.12 -10.34
C ARG A 17 13.39 8.88 -10.36
N HIS A 18 12.93 7.81 -9.70
CA HIS A 18 11.53 7.41 -9.71
C HIS A 18 10.62 8.48 -9.09
N ALA A 19 11.03 9.00 -7.92
CA ALA A 19 10.31 10.07 -7.24
C ALA A 19 10.18 11.33 -8.12
N LEU A 20 11.25 11.68 -8.87
CA LEU A 20 11.24 12.80 -9.80
C LEU A 20 10.26 12.57 -10.95
N VAL A 21 10.27 11.39 -11.58
CA VAL A 21 9.38 11.07 -12.71
C VAL A 21 7.91 11.02 -12.25
N LEU A 22 7.61 10.39 -11.12
CA LEU A 22 6.27 10.36 -10.54
C LEU A 22 5.76 11.79 -10.22
N ALA A 23 6.60 12.62 -9.60
CA ALA A 23 6.25 14.01 -9.31
C ALA A 23 6.09 14.86 -10.59
N ALA A 24 6.78 14.53 -11.68
CA ALA A 24 6.54 15.15 -12.98
C ALA A 24 5.20 14.67 -13.57
N PHE A 25 4.87 13.39 -13.43
CA PHE A 25 3.65 12.79 -13.94
C PHE A 25 2.39 13.32 -13.23
N ASP A 26 2.47 13.53 -11.92
CA ASP A 26 1.37 14.09 -11.11
C ASP A 26 0.96 15.50 -11.54
N ARG A 27 1.86 16.23 -12.21
CA ARG A 27 1.61 17.57 -12.73
C ARG A 27 0.97 17.59 -14.12
N LEU A 28 0.76 16.43 -14.74
CA LEU A 28 0.14 16.34 -16.06
C LEU A 28 -1.38 16.42 -15.97
N ASP A 29 -1.98 17.08 -16.96
CA ASP A 29 -3.40 16.93 -17.30
C ASP A 29 -3.64 15.65 -18.09
N ILE A 30 -4.89 15.21 -18.17
CA ILE A 30 -5.26 14.06 -19.01
C ILE A 30 -4.84 14.33 -20.47
N GLY A 31 -4.18 13.34 -21.07
CA GLY A 31 -3.71 13.41 -22.46
C GLY A 31 -2.32 14.04 -22.63
N GLN A 32 -1.80 14.73 -21.61
CA GLN A 32 -0.40 15.15 -21.60
C GLN A 32 0.52 13.96 -21.31
N ALA A 33 1.79 14.12 -21.69
CA ALA A 33 2.77 13.06 -21.59
C ALA A 33 4.13 13.55 -21.12
N ILE A 34 4.89 12.63 -20.53
CA ILE A 34 6.33 12.75 -20.33
C ILE A 34 7.04 11.96 -21.42
N LEU A 35 8.10 12.53 -21.98
CA LEU A 35 9.13 11.81 -22.71
C LEU A 35 10.30 11.58 -21.74
N LEU A 36 10.39 10.37 -21.20
CA LEU A 36 11.45 9.95 -20.28
C LEU A 36 12.70 9.57 -21.08
N THR A 37 13.86 10.02 -20.62
CA THR A 37 15.17 9.55 -21.08
C THR A 37 15.97 9.04 -19.89
N ASP A 38 16.43 7.79 -19.98
CA ASP A 38 17.15 7.07 -18.93
C ASP A 38 18.44 6.45 -19.49
N ASP A 39 19.39 6.08 -18.62
CA ASP A 39 20.67 5.47 -19.01
C ASP A 39 20.59 3.95 -19.12
N HIS A 40 19.48 3.36 -18.70
CA HIS A 40 19.12 1.96 -18.85
C HIS A 40 17.63 1.81 -19.17
N GLU A 41 17.19 0.60 -19.51
CA GLU A 41 15.77 0.32 -19.69
C GLU A 41 15.00 0.59 -18.37
N PRO A 42 13.98 1.46 -18.35
CA PRO A 42 13.26 1.89 -17.14
C PRO A 42 12.22 0.87 -16.62
N ARG A 43 12.57 -0.42 -16.61
CA ARG A 43 11.63 -1.51 -16.26
C ARG A 43 11.11 -1.40 -14.82
N GLN A 44 11.98 -1.12 -13.85
CA GLN A 44 11.57 -0.97 -12.44
C GLN A 44 10.62 0.22 -12.24
N LEU A 45 10.84 1.31 -12.98
CA LEU A 45 9.96 2.46 -12.96
C LEU A 45 8.59 2.11 -13.54
N TRP A 46 8.55 1.36 -14.64
CA TRP A 46 7.29 0.86 -15.18
C TRP A 46 6.54 -0.02 -14.17
N GLU A 47 7.23 -0.96 -13.51
CA GLU A 47 6.64 -1.83 -12.47
C GLU A 47 6.08 -1.00 -11.29
N GLU A 48 6.74 0.09 -10.92
CA GLU A 48 6.22 1.01 -9.89
C GLU A 48 4.97 1.77 -10.38
N PHE A 49 4.98 2.29 -11.61
CA PHE A 49 3.79 2.90 -12.19
C PHE A 49 2.61 1.93 -12.27
N ASP A 50 2.84 0.68 -12.69
CA ASP A 50 1.78 -0.34 -12.79
C ASP A 50 1.22 -0.70 -11.41
N ARG A 51 2.10 -0.84 -10.41
CA ARG A 51 1.69 -1.11 -9.03
C ARG A 51 0.92 0.06 -8.40
N GLU A 52 1.34 1.30 -8.61
CA GLU A 52 0.78 2.47 -7.91
C GLU A 52 -0.40 3.11 -8.66
N LEU A 53 -0.34 3.11 -9.99
CA LEU A 53 -1.25 3.85 -10.87
C LEU A 53 -1.89 2.95 -11.94
N PRO A 54 -2.34 1.72 -11.62
CA PRO A 54 -2.85 0.78 -12.63
C PRO A 54 -3.99 1.41 -13.43
N GLY A 55 -3.91 1.25 -14.75
CA GLY A 55 -4.89 1.81 -15.70
C GLY A 55 -4.94 3.34 -15.78
N SER A 56 -4.13 4.07 -15.00
CA SER A 56 -4.16 5.54 -14.95
C SER A 56 -3.19 6.20 -15.93
N PHE A 57 -2.35 5.41 -16.59
CA PHE A 57 -1.36 5.83 -17.57
C PHE A 57 -1.31 4.86 -18.77
N THR A 58 -0.68 5.29 -19.86
CA THR A 58 -0.16 4.37 -20.88
C THR A 58 1.34 4.53 -21.00
N TRP A 59 2.04 3.41 -21.12
CA TRP A 59 3.48 3.36 -21.33
C TRP A 59 3.78 2.92 -22.76
N ASN A 60 4.58 3.72 -23.47
CA ASN A 60 5.10 3.36 -24.78
C ASN A 60 6.62 3.36 -24.75
N SER A 61 7.23 2.18 -24.77
CA SER A 61 8.69 2.05 -24.88
C SER A 61 9.13 2.44 -26.29
N LEU A 62 10.00 3.44 -26.39
CA LEU A 62 10.56 3.89 -27.68
C LEU A 62 11.88 3.18 -28.01
N GLY A 63 12.44 2.44 -27.06
CA GLY A 63 13.67 1.67 -27.19
C GLY A 63 14.93 2.50 -26.91
N GLU A 64 16.07 1.91 -27.22
CA GLU A 64 17.37 2.55 -27.13
C GLU A 64 17.61 3.47 -28.34
N THR A 65 18.06 4.68 -28.06
CA THR A 65 18.46 5.67 -29.05
C THR A 65 19.84 5.34 -29.61
N SER A 66 20.21 5.95 -30.73
CA SER A 66 21.57 5.81 -31.30
C SER A 66 22.69 6.29 -30.37
N ALA A 67 22.38 7.10 -29.36
CA ALA A 67 23.32 7.58 -28.35
C ALA A 67 23.40 6.67 -27.10
N GLY A 68 22.74 5.50 -27.12
CA GLY A 68 22.72 4.55 -26.01
C GLY A 68 21.79 4.91 -24.85
N ALA A 69 20.97 5.95 -25.00
CA ALA A 69 19.96 6.33 -24.00
C ALA A 69 18.64 5.61 -24.27
N TRP A 70 17.91 5.23 -23.23
CA TRP A 70 16.61 4.58 -23.32
C TRP A 70 15.47 5.58 -23.20
N GLN A 71 14.44 5.43 -24.03
CA GLN A 71 13.30 6.34 -24.01
C GLN A 71 11.96 5.64 -23.83
N ALA A 72 11.07 6.30 -23.09
CA ALA A 72 9.68 5.89 -22.95
C ALA A 72 8.76 7.11 -22.94
N ARG A 73 7.58 6.97 -23.55
CA ARG A 73 6.52 7.99 -23.52
C ARG A 73 5.42 7.56 -22.58
N ILE A 74 5.19 8.35 -21.53
CA ILE A 74 4.24 8.06 -20.45
C ILE A 74 3.09 9.06 -20.53
N VAL A 75 1.90 8.61 -20.90
CA VAL A 75 0.72 9.48 -21.08
C VAL A 75 -0.23 9.33 -19.91
N ARG A 76 -0.69 10.45 -19.35
CA ARG A 76 -1.71 10.44 -18.31
C ARG A 76 -3.10 10.18 -18.89
N ARG A 77 -3.82 9.23 -18.32
CA ARG A 77 -5.16 8.83 -18.80
C ARG A 77 -6.29 9.24 -17.85
N THR A 78 -5.99 9.42 -16.58
CA THR A 78 -6.99 9.75 -15.56
C THR A 78 -6.54 10.92 -14.70
N ARG A 79 -7.51 11.63 -14.10
CA ARG A 79 -7.24 12.75 -13.18
C ARG A 79 -6.78 12.29 -11.80
N ARG A 80 -7.12 11.07 -11.41
CA ARG A 80 -6.82 10.45 -10.12
C ARG A 80 -6.62 8.94 -10.34
N PRO A 81 -5.89 8.24 -9.44
CA PRO A 81 -5.80 6.79 -9.48
C PRO A 81 -7.20 6.15 -9.52
N LEU A 82 -7.34 5.07 -10.29
CA LEU A 82 -8.60 4.36 -10.43
C LEU A 82 -8.88 3.43 -9.23
N PRO A 83 -10.15 3.21 -8.87
CA PRO A 83 -10.52 2.10 -7.99
C PRO A 83 -10.08 0.76 -8.58
N ARG A 84 -9.68 -0.18 -7.73
CA ARG A 84 -9.26 -1.53 -8.13
C ARG A 84 -9.68 -2.57 -7.11
N LEU A 85 -9.95 -3.78 -7.59
CA LEU A 85 -10.04 -4.95 -6.74
C LEU A 85 -8.64 -5.29 -6.21
N VAL A 86 -8.49 -5.37 -4.89
CA VAL A 86 -7.19 -5.64 -4.24
C VAL A 86 -7.08 -7.04 -3.64
N ALA A 87 -8.22 -7.73 -3.46
CA ALA A 87 -8.31 -9.11 -3.03
C ALA A 87 -9.72 -9.66 -3.30
N ASP A 88 -9.81 -10.97 -3.56
CA ASP A 88 -11.00 -11.78 -3.28
C ASP A 88 -10.70 -12.55 -2.00
N THR A 89 -11.41 -12.21 -0.91
CA THR A 89 -11.16 -12.82 0.40
C THR A 89 -11.57 -14.28 0.45
N SER A 90 -12.58 -14.69 -0.32
CA SER A 90 -13.03 -16.09 -0.34
C SER A 90 -11.99 -16.97 -1.03
N ALA A 91 -11.50 -16.53 -2.19
CA ALA A 91 -10.44 -17.24 -2.91
C ALA A 91 -9.13 -17.26 -2.12
N LEU A 92 -8.74 -16.12 -1.52
CA LEU A 92 -7.54 -16.02 -0.69
C LEU A 92 -7.61 -17.00 0.48
N LEU A 93 -8.67 -16.94 1.29
CA LEU A 93 -8.78 -17.73 2.51
C LEU A 93 -9.00 -19.21 2.22
N GLY A 94 -9.69 -19.56 1.13
CA GLY A 94 -9.90 -20.95 0.70
C GLY A 94 -8.60 -21.66 0.26
N ALA A 95 -7.54 -20.92 -0.06
CA ALA A 95 -6.23 -21.47 -0.42
C ALA A 95 -5.25 -21.56 0.76
N LEU A 96 -5.61 -21.05 1.94
CA LEU A 96 -4.73 -21.06 3.11
C LEU A 96 -4.86 -22.35 3.91
N ASP A 97 -3.74 -22.84 4.41
CA ASP A 97 -3.71 -23.88 5.43
C ASP A 97 -4.30 -23.36 6.74
N ILE A 98 -4.99 -24.23 7.49
CA ILE A 98 -5.53 -23.88 8.80
C ILE A 98 -4.42 -23.48 9.78
N ASP A 99 -3.24 -24.07 9.64
CA ASP A 99 -2.05 -23.78 10.44
C ASP A 99 -1.29 -22.52 9.98
N ARG A 100 -1.79 -21.83 8.93
CA ARG A 100 -1.15 -20.60 8.47
C ARG A 100 -1.41 -19.46 9.46
N GLY A 101 -0.33 -18.98 10.09
CA GLY A 101 -0.34 -17.80 10.95
C GLY A 101 0.19 -16.52 10.32
N GLY A 102 -0.14 -15.40 10.96
CA GLY A 102 0.40 -14.05 10.71
C GLY A 102 -0.39 -13.23 9.70
N SER A 103 0.26 -12.19 9.16
CA SER A 103 -0.32 -11.34 8.10
C SER A 103 -0.32 -12.11 6.77
N VAL A 104 -1.50 -12.50 6.30
CA VAL A 104 -1.66 -13.28 5.05
C VAL A 104 -1.99 -12.43 3.84
N TRP A 105 -2.40 -11.17 4.06
CA TRP A 105 -2.57 -10.17 3.02
C TRP A 105 -2.39 -8.76 3.60
N GLN A 106 -1.92 -7.81 2.79
CA GLN A 106 -1.69 -6.41 3.15
C GLN A 106 -2.06 -5.48 1.99
N LEU A 107 -2.65 -4.32 2.31
CA LEU A 107 -2.87 -3.25 1.34
C LEU A 107 -1.55 -2.54 1.03
N ASN A 108 -0.94 -2.85 -0.12
CA ASN A 108 0.43 -2.42 -0.46
C ASN A 108 0.65 -1.16 -1.33
N PRO A 109 -0.34 -0.45 -1.92
CA PRO A 109 -0.07 0.80 -2.65
C PRO A 109 0.64 1.84 -1.76
N ALA A 110 1.75 2.41 -2.20
CA ALA A 110 2.55 3.36 -1.43
C ALA A 110 1.74 4.60 -1.04
N SER A 111 0.97 5.16 -1.97
CA SER A 111 0.07 6.29 -1.73
C SER A 111 -1.30 5.81 -1.28
N ARG A 112 -1.56 5.90 0.03
CA ARG A 112 -2.82 5.50 0.67
C ARG A 112 -2.94 6.15 2.06
N ASP A 113 -4.18 6.40 2.47
CA ASP A 113 -4.50 6.93 3.81
C ASP A 113 -4.91 5.83 4.81
N LEU A 114 -5.07 4.60 4.32
CA LEU A 114 -5.47 3.43 5.10
C LEU A 114 -4.34 2.42 5.16
N ASP A 115 -4.21 1.77 6.31
CA ASP A 115 -3.50 0.50 6.44
C ASP A 115 -4.55 -0.57 6.70
N ALA A 116 -4.47 -1.66 5.95
CA ALA A 116 -5.39 -2.77 6.06
C ALA A 116 -4.68 -4.09 5.83
N ASN A 117 -5.02 -5.08 6.64
CA ASN A 117 -4.42 -6.41 6.60
C ASN A 117 -5.47 -7.49 6.79
N ILE A 118 -5.16 -8.70 6.35
CA ILE A 118 -5.87 -9.90 6.82
C ILE A 118 -4.88 -10.68 7.67
N ILE A 119 -5.28 -10.94 8.91
CA ILE A 119 -4.51 -11.70 9.89
C ILE A 119 -5.14 -13.08 9.99
N ALA A 120 -4.30 -14.11 10.00
CA ALA A 120 -4.68 -15.48 10.30
C ALA A 120 -4.02 -15.92 11.61
N LEU A 121 -4.83 -16.47 12.50
CA LEU A 121 -4.40 -17.14 13.72
C LEU A 121 -4.78 -18.61 13.59
N PRO A 122 -3.81 -19.54 13.70
CA PRO A 122 -4.06 -20.97 13.80
C PRO A 122 -4.96 -21.32 15.00
N PRO A 123 -5.51 -22.54 15.04
CA PRO A 123 -6.28 -23.03 16.19
C PRO A 123 -5.55 -22.83 17.53
N GLY A 124 -6.22 -22.20 18.49
CA GLY A 124 -5.67 -21.92 19.82
C GLY A 124 -4.54 -20.89 19.88
N ASP A 125 -4.12 -20.33 18.73
CA ASP A 125 -3.09 -19.29 18.72
C ASP A 125 -3.61 -17.98 19.31
N THR A 126 -2.70 -17.21 19.90
CA THR A 126 -3.06 -16.04 20.70
C THR A 126 -2.15 -14.86 20.39
N ILE A 127 -2.78 -13.71 20.13
CA ILE A 127 -2.13 -12.41 20.27
C ILE A 127 -2.26 -11.99 21.73
N ALA A 128 -1.13 -12.02 22.43
CA ALA A 128 -1.05 -11.72 23.86
C ALA A 128 -1.62 -10.33 24.20
N THR A 129 -2.02 -10.15 25.47
CA THR A 129 -2.55 -8.88 25.98
C THR A 129 -1.58 -7.73 25.70
N HIS A 130 -2.10 -6.68 25.06
CA HIS A 130 -1.36 -5.46 24.76
C HIS A 130 -2.31 -4.27 24.65
N ASP A 131 -1.78 -3.06 24.82
CA ASP A 131 -2.50 -1.84 24.52
C ASP A 131 -2.52 -1.58 23.01
N GLY A 132 -3.68 -1.18 22.50
CA GLY A 132 -3.84 -0.78 21.11
C GLY A 132 -2.97 0.44 20.74
N PRO A 133 -2.77 0.70 19.45
CA PRO A 133 -2.07 1.91 19.01
C PRO A 133 -2.87 3.17 19.34
N ASP A 134 -2.23 4.33 19.20
CA ASP A 134 -2.87 5.67 19.31
C ASP A 134 -3.72 6.01 18.06
N LEU A 135 -4.59 5.07 17.68
CA LEU A 135 -5.57 5.20 16.60
C LEU A 135 -6.62 4.09 16.73
N ASP A 136 -7.79 4.34 16.16
CA ASP A 136 -8.87 3.37 16.12
C ASP A 136 -8.60 2.28 15.09
N VAL A 137 -9.01 1.04 15.41
CA VAL A 137 -8.94 -0.10 14.50
C VAL A 137 -10.32 -0.72 14.35
N LEU A 138 -10.75 -0.97 13.12
CA LEU A 138 -11.91 -1.82 12.83
C LEU A 138 -11.44 -3.21 12.45
N ILE A 139 -12.10 -4.23 13.00
CA ILE A 139 -11.89 -5.63 12.68
C ILE A 139 -13.19 -6.23 12.13
N LEU A 140 -13.12 -6.94 11.01
CA LEU A 140 -14.19 -7.77 10.48
C LEU A 140 -13.74 -9.23 10.47
N VAL A 141 -14.45 -10.10 11.19
CA VAL A 141 -14.17 -11.54 11.18
C VAL A 141 -14.63 -12.13 9.85
N LEU A 142 -13.72 -12.78 9.13
CA LEU A 142 -13.99 -13.37 7.82
C LEU A 142 -14.35 -14.85 7.95
N THR A 143 -13.54 -15.62 8.67
CA THR A 143 -13.76 -17.07 8.91
C THR A 143 -13.22 -17.50 10.27
N GLY A 144 -13.69 -18.66 10.75
CA GLY A 144 -13.32 -19.19 12.05
C GLY A 144 -14.00 -18.46 13.20
N THR A 145 -13.52 -18.71 14.42
CA THR A 145 -14.08 -18.14 15.66
C THR A 145 -12.96 -17.74 16.60
N GLY A 146 -13.26 -16.89 17.57
CA GLY A 146 -12.30 -16.52 18.60
C GLY A 146 -12.91 -15.65 19.67
N THR A 147 -12.05 -15.03 20.46
CA THR A 147 -12.47 -14.17 21.56
C THR A 147 -11.52 -12.97 21.67
N VAL A 148 -12.08 -11.80 21.95
CA VAL A 148 -11.30 -10.62 22.37
C VAL A 148 -11.42 -10.46 23.86
N GLY A 149 -10.33 -10.67 24.59
CA GLY A 149 -10.23 -10.32 26.00
C GLY A 149 -10.01 -8.82 26.16
N THR A 150 -10.73 -8.22 27.11
CA THR A 150 -10.65 -6.80 27.50
C THR A 150 -10.28 -6.71 28.99
N GLU A 151 -10.10 -5.49 29.52
CA GLU A 151 -9.86 -5.29 30.95
C GLU A 151 -11.01 -5.79 31.84
N ASN A 152 -12.23 -5.88 31.31
CA ASN A 152 -13.41 -6.27 32.07
C ASN A 152 -14.31 -7.25 31.32
N GLY A 153 -13.72 -8.36 30.87
CA GLY A 153 -14.46 -9.47 30.27
C GLY A 153 -14.04 -9.75 28.84
N GLU A 154 -14.85 -10.54 28.15
CA GLU A 154 -14.52 -11.08 26.84
C GLU A 154 -15.65 -10.86 25.83
N ILE A 155 -15.28 -10.63 24.57
CA ILE A 155 -16.19 -10.43 23.46
C ILE A 155 -16.00 -11.60 22.48
N PRO A 156 -17.01 -12.46 22.26
CA PRO A 156 -16.89 -13.55 21.29
C PRO A 156 -16.87 -13.02 19.85
N LEU A 157 -16.07 -13.67 19.01
CA LEU A 157 -15.91 -13.39 17.60
C LEU A 157 -16.44 -14.56 16.77
N THR A 158 -17.36 -14.24 15.86
CA THR A 158 -17.91 -15.16 14.86
C THR A 158 -17.87 -14.51 13.47
N PRO A 159 -17.93 -15.29 12.38
CA PRO A 159 -17.89 -14.72 11.02
C PRO A 159 -18.96 -13.66 10.81
N GLY A 160 -18.57 -12.51 10.26
CA GLY A 160 -19.43 -11.34 10.09
C GLY A 160 -19.45 -10.36 11.28
N ALA A 161 -18.83 -10.69 12.41
CA ALA A 161 -18.67 -9.76 13.51
C ALA A 161 -17.79 -8.56 13.10
N LEU A 162 -18.29 -7.35 13.33
CA LEU A 162 -17.59 -6.08 13.10
C LEU A 162 -17.28 -5.46 14.47
N LEU A 163 -16.00 -5.43 14.82
CA LEU A 163 -15.50 -4.95 16.11
C LEU A 163 -14.76 -3.63 15.92
N TRP A 164 -15.12 -2.63 16.73
CA TRP A 164 -14.34 -1.40 16.87
C TRP A 164 -13.45 -1.51 18.11
N LEU A 165 -12.17 -1.21 17.91
CA LEU A 165 -11.16 -1.14 18.95
C LEU A 165 -10.70 0.32 19.04
N PRO A 166 -11.16 1.06 20.06
CA PRO A 166 -10.73 2.44 20.28
C PRO A 166 -9.22 2.55 20.46
N ALA A 167 -8.66 3.71 20.11
CA ALA A 167 -7.26 4.04 20.39
C ALA A 167 -6.88 3.71 21.84
N GLY A 168 -5.76 3.01 22.01
CA GLY A 168 -5.23 2.62 23.32
C GLY A 168 -5.99 1.52 24.07
N SER A 169 -7.08 0.96 23.53
CA SER A 169 -7.83 -0.10 24.22
C SER A 169 -6.96 -1.34 24.45
N GLN A 170 -6.88 -1.85 25.68
CA GLN A 170 -6.21 -3.11 25.97
C GLN A 170 -6.98 -4.29 25.38
N ARG A 171 -6.26 -5.23 24.77
CA ARG A 171 -6.85 -6.38 24.08
C ARG A 171 -5.95 -7.60 24.08
N ARG A 172 -6.56 -8.77 24.18
CA ARG A 172 -5.99 -10.09 23.84
C ARG A 172 -6.88 -10.69 22.75
N ILE A 173 -6.31 -11.29 21.71
CA ILE A 173 -7.11 -11.97 20.67
C ILE A 173 -6.70 -13.43 20.67
N GLU A 174 -7.66 -14.31 20.85
CA GLU A 174 -7.47 -15.75 20.92
C GLU A 174 -8.32 -16.44 19.86
N ALA A 175 -7.73 -17.36 19.11
CA ALA A 175 -8.42 -18.13 18.10
C ALA A 175 -9.07 -19.38 18.71
N GLY A 176 -10.28 -19.71 18.27
CA GLY A 176 -10.95 -20.96 18.60
C GLY A 176 -10.40 -22.16 17.81
N ASP A 177 -11.08 -23.30 17.92
CA ASP A 177 -10.61 -24.58 17.39
C ASP A 177 -10.47 -24.63 15.86
N ASP A 178 -11.26 -23.82 15.13
CA ASP A 178 -11.16 -23.72 13.67
C ASP A 178 -10.14 -22.65 13.21
N GLY A 179 -9.41 -22.03 14.14
CA GLY A 179 -8.62 -20.84 13.92
C GLY A 179 -9.47 -19.58 13.76
N LEU A 180 -8.83 -18.45 13.49
CA LEU A 180 -9.49 -17.16 13.29
C LEU A 180 -8.82 -16.40 12.14
N ARG A 181 -9.60 -15.96 11.15
CA ARG A 181 -9.12 -15.02 10.12
C ARG A 181 -9.98 -13.78 10.12
N TYR A 182 -9.34 -12.63 10.25
CA TYR A 182 -10.02 -11.35 10.29
C TYR A 182 -9.32 -10.30 9.44
N PHE A 183 -10.11 -9.44 8.82
CA PHE A 183 -9.67 -8.22 8.19
C PHE A 183 -9.54 -7.13 9.26
N SER A 184 -8.47 -6.36 9.24
CA SER A 184 -8.32 -5.15 10.03
C SER A 184 -8.04 -3.95 9.15
N VAL A 185 -8.57 -2.80 9.53
CA VAL A 185 -8.30 -1.52 8.86
C VAL A 185 -8.20 -0.39 9.87
N HIS A 186 -7.30 0.53 9.59
CA HIS A 186 -7.17 1.78 10.33
C HIS A 186 -6.56 2.87 9.46
N HIS A 187 -6.60 4.12 9.95
CA HIS A 187 -5.84 5.21 9.34
C HIS A 187 -4.34 4.93 9.41
N ARG A 188 -3.63 5.17 8.32
CA ARG A 188 -2.17 5.07 8.31
C ARG A 188 -1.58 6.18 9.18
N LYS A 189 -0.61 5.83 10.03
CA LYS A 189 0.14 6.85 10.80
C LYS A 189 0.84 7.79 9.81
N PRO A 190 0.72 9.11 9.96
CA PRO A 190 1.49 10.04 9.14
C PRO A 190 2.97 9.72 9.34
N THR A 191 3.66 9.31 8.28
CA THR A 191 5.12 9.28 8.31
C THR A 191 5.58 10.72 8.42
N LEU A 192 6.19 11.08 9.55
CA LEU A 192 6.81 12.38 9.77
C LEU A 192 7.70 12.69 8.56
N THR A 193 7.24 13.61 7.71
CA THR A 193 8.08 14.15 6.64
C THR A 193 9.05 15.09 7.34
N ILE A 194 10.27 14.62 7.60
CA ILE A 194 11.34 15.48 8.13
C ILE A 194 11.71 16.42 6.98
N SER A 195 11.10 17.61 6.95
CA SER A 195 11.60 18.70 6.10
C SER A 195 13.01 19.04 6.58
N PRO A 196 14.01 19.13 5.66
CA PRO A 196 15.34 19.57 6.03
C PRO A 196 15.28 20.96 6.66
N LEU A 197 15.96 21.12 7.79
CA LEU A 197 16.08 22.39 8.51
C LEU A 197 16.64 23.45 7.55
N PRO A 198 16.01 24.64 7.40
CA PRO A 198 16.60 25.71 6.60
C PRO A 198 17.96 26.09 7.19
N PRO A 199 18.96 26.40 6.34
CA PRO A 199 20.30 26.73 6.81
C PRO A 199 20.24 27.94 7.74
N ARG A 200 20.84 27.80 8.94
CA ARG A 200 21.06 28.93 9.85
C ARG A 200 21.91 29.96 9.13
N THR A 201 21.34 31.12 8.90
CA THR A 201 22.08 32.31 8.51
C THR A 201 22.79 32.83 9.75
N GLU A 202 24.09 32.57 9.86
CA GLU A 202 24.95 33.27 10.80
C GLU A 202 25.11 34.73 10.33
N ARG A 203 24.87 35.66 11.26
CA ARG A 203 25.18 37.09 11.11
C ARG A 203 26.52 37.39 11.76
#